data_AF-A0A812HQA7-F1
#
_entry.id   AF-A0A812HQA7-F1
#
_cell.length_a   1.000
_cell.length_b   1.000
_cell.length_c   1.000
_cell.angle_alpha   90.00
_cell.angle_beta   90.00
_cell.angle_gamma   90.00
#
_symmetry.space_group_name_H-M   'P 1'
#
loop_
_entity.id
_entity.type
_entity.pdbx_description
1 polymer ?
#
loop_
_entity_poly.entity_id
_entity_poly.type
_entity_poly.pdbx_seq_one_letter_code
_entity_poly.pdbx_strand_id
1 'polypeptide(L)'
;MHRIYFANLILDPTTRKLSNSGGDDVPLRPLPYQVLNLLIEKQGVHVTREALFEICWDGSVVTDQALTNVISGLRKKLAQLNAQGVQIKTVSKIGYLLEVDEDVKPIKQKVEIPELQTLEIDDVEPQVKAAPKQESESRDKAFSLTPILMTAFLIIAIVSVLYFRPFVPHPDFLDDSDYQHFSVSETDFYFYDQNHDELDLSALAKSLNDEVFPVCPAIVYLRVSESAYREGAHILRAFAFAKNSNKNVNYIKFSLDIDTLKETVLESMSRADAICG
;
A
#
# COMPACT_ATOMS: atom_id res chain seq x y z
N MET A 1 -13.82 -26.48 -0.59
CA MET A 1 -13.94 -25.13 -1.18
C MET A 1 -14.15 -25.28 -2.67
N HIS A 2 -15.09 -24.55 -3.26
CA HIS A 2 -15.43 -24.64 -4.68
C HIS A 2 -14.71 -23.55 -5.47
N ARG A 3 -14.28 -23.85 -6.70
CA ARG A 3 -13.76 -22.85 -7.64
C ARG A 3 -14.85 -21.85 -8.00
N ILE A 4 -14.50 -20.58 -8.03
CA ILE A 4 -15.44 -19.50 -8.33
C ILE A 4 -15.27 -19.14 -9.81
N TYR A 5 -16.37 -19.19 -10.57
CA TYR A 5 -16.38 -18.91 -12.01
C TYR A 5 -17.09 -17.58 -12.25
N PHE A 6 -16.46 -16.69 -13.00
CA PHE A 6 -17.03 -15.40 -13.38
C PHE A 6 -16.46 -14.98 -14.74
N ALA A 7 -17.31 -14.54 -15.66
CA ALA A 7 -16.95 -14.33 -17.07
C ALA A 7 -16.17 -15.53 -17.66
N ASN A 8 -15.01 -15.26 -18.27
CA ASN A 8 -14.07 -16.26 -18.79
C ASN A 8 -12.97 -16.67 -17.79
N LEU A 9 -13.12 -16.34 -16.51
CA LEU A 9 -12.13 -16.53 -15.46
C LEU A 9 -12.56 -17.54 -14.39
N ILE A 10 -11.55 -18.14 -13.76
CA ILE A 10 -11.69 -19.09 -12.66
C ILE A 10 -10.78 -18.65 -11.52
N LEU A 11 -11.35 -18.41 -10.34
CA LEU A 11 -10.61 -18.15 -9.12
C LEU A 11 -10.58 -19.42 -8.27
N ASP A 12 -9.38 -19.96 -8.05
CA ASP A 12 -9.18 -21.14 -7.21
C ASP A 12 -8.79 -20.72 -5.77
N PRO A 13 -9.65 -20.96 -4.77
CA PRO A 13 -9.41 -20.53 -3.40
C PRO A 13 -8.27 -21.29 -2.72
N THR A 14 -7.97 -22.52 -3.16
CA THR A 14 -6.91 -23.37 -2.56
C THR A 14 -5.53 -22.89 -2.98
N THR A 15 -5.39 -22.54 -4.26
CA THR A 15 -4.10 -22.12 -4.84
C THR A 15 -3.95 -20.60 -4.93
N ARG A 16 -5.02 -19.83 -4.72
CA ARG A 16 -5.13 -18.38 -4.99
C ARG A 16 -4.68 -18.02 -6.40
N LYS A 17 -4.94 -18.92 -7.35
CA LYS A 17 -4.67 -18.68 -8.76
C LYS A 17 -5.92 -18.14 -9.43
N LEU A 18 -5.71 -17.14 -10.27
CA LEU A 18 -6.70 -16.67 -11.22
C LEU A 18 -6.28 -17.20 -12.59
N SER A 19 -7.15 -17.96 -13.23
CA SER A 19 -6.90 -18.51 -14.57
C SER A 19 -7.96 -18.09 -15.56
N ASN A 20 -7.59 -18.00 -16.84
CA ASN A 20 -8.55 -17.85 -17.92
C ASN A 20 -9.02 -19.22 -18.42
N SER A 21 -10.06 -19.22 -19.25
CA SER A 21 -10.57 -20.43 -19.91
C SER A 21 -9.59 -21.00 -20.97
N GLY A 22 -8.58 -20.22 -21.37
CA GLY A 22 -7.55 -20.58 -22.35
C GLY A 22 -6.32 -21.30 -21.78
N GLY A 23 -6.22 -21.46 -20.45
CA GLY A 23 -5.13 -22.16 -19.79
C GLY A 23 -4.03 -21.27 -19.19
N ASP A 24 -4.09 -19.95 -19.37
CA ASP A 24 -3.19 -19.03 -18.69
C ASP A 24 -3.59 -18.87 -17.22
N ASP A 25 -2.61 -18.84 -16.32
CA ASP A 25 -2.84 -18.56 -14.91
C ASP A 25 -1.86 -17.51 -14.35
N VAL A 26 -2.33 -16.78 -13.34
CA VAL A 26 -1.49 -15.90 -12.53
C VAL A 26 -1.77 -16.13 -11.05
N PRO A 27 -0.73 -16.25 -10.21
CA PRO A 27 -0.92 -16.31 -8.78
C PRO A 27 -1.33 -14.94 -8.22
N LEU A 28 -2.30 -14.94 -7.30
CA LEU A 28 -2.65 -13.78 -6.49
C LEU A 28 -1.97 -13.90 -5.12
N ARG A 29 -1.37 -12.78 -4.68
CA ARG A 29 -0.93 -12.65 -3.29
C ARG A 29 -2.17 -12.65 -2.37
N PRO A 30 -2.03 -13.01 -1.08
CA PRO A 30 -3.16 -13.13 -0.14
C PRO A 30 -4.11 -11.93 -0.19
N LEU A 31 -3.57 -10.72 -0.11
CA LEU A 31 -4.35 -9.49 -0.04
C LEU A 31 -5.11 -9.17 -1.36
N PRO A 32 -4.47 -9.14 -2.54
CA PRO A 32 -5.20 -9.02 -3.82
C PRO A 32 -6.25 -10.12 -4.03
N TYR A 33 -5.98 -11.36 -3.58
CA TYR A 33 -6.96 -12.44 -3.63
C TYR A 33 -8.20 -12.10 -2.79
N GLN A 34 -8.02 -11.67 -1.55
CA GLN A 34 -9.11 -11.34 -0.64
C GLN A 34 -9.96 -10.18 -1.16
N VAL A 35 -9.30 -9.13 -1.68
CA VAL A 35 -9.98 -8.00 -2.33
C VAL A 35 -10.80 -8.46 -3.53
N LEU A 36 -10.22 -9.27 -4.42
CA LEU A 36 -10.95 -9.77 -5.59
C LEU A 36 -12.12 -10.66 -5.17
N ASN A 37 -11.92 -11.56 -4.20
CA ASN A 37 -12.97 -12.43 -3.68
C ASN A 37 -14.15 -11.63 -3.11
N LEU A 38 -13.88 -10.61 -2.30
CA LEU A 38 -14.91 -9.73 -1.76
C LEU A 38 -15.69 -8.99 -2.86
N LEU A 39 -15.00 -8.51 -3.89
CA LEU A 39 -15.63 -7.86 -5.04
C LEU A 39 -16.50 -8.84 -5.86
N ILE A 40 -16.12 -10.11 -5.96
CA ILE A 40 -16.93 -11.16 -6.61
C ILE A 40 -18.15 -11.51 -5.76
N GLU A 41 -17.99 -11.66 -4.44
CA GLU A 41 -19.11 -11.91 -3.51
C GLU A 41 -20.16 -10.79 -3.54
N LYS A 42 -19.74 -9.56 -3.84
CA LYS A 42 -20.58 -8.38 -3.98
C LYS A 42 -20.76 -7.94 -5.43
N GLN A 43 -20.63 -8.86 -6.39
CA GLN A 43 -20.73 -8.55 -7.83
C GLN A 43 -21.97 -7.70 -8.15
N GLY A 44 -21.79 -6.68 -8.99
CA GLY A 44 -22.85 -5.75 -9.37
C GLY A 44 -23.19 -4.68 -8.31
N VAL A 45 -22.69 -4.82 -7.08
CA VAL A 45 -22.83 -3.83 -6.01
C VAL A 45 -21.47 -3.20 -5.72
N HIS A 46 -21.45 -1.90 -5.44
CA HIS A 46 -20.21 -1.25 -5.04
C HIS A 46 -19.81 -1.69 -3.62
N VAL A 47 -18.53 -1.97 -3.44
CA VAL A 47 -17.91 -2.17 -2.13
C VAL A 47 -17.19 -0.87 -1.78
N THR A 48 -17.51 -0.32 -0.62
CA THR A 48 -16.90 0.94 -0.18
C THR A 48 -15.43 0.75 0.17
N ARG A 49 -14.63 1.83 0.15
CA ARG A 49 -13.20 1.74 0.50
C ARG A 49 -13.01 1.24 1.93
N GLU A 50 -13.90 1.64 2.82
CA GLU A 50 -13.91 1.29 4.24
C GLU A 50 -14.11 -0.21 4.39
N ALA A 51 -15.13 -0.77 3.74
CA ALA A 51 -15.39 -2.21 3.78
C ALA A 51 -14.22 -3.01 3.21
N LEU A 52 -13.56 -2.51 2.16
CA LEU A 52 -12.35 -3.12 1.61
C LEU A 52 -11.20 -3.11 2.62
N PHE A 53 -10.97 -1.99 3.29
CA PHE A 53 -9.93 -1.89 4.33
C PHE A 53 -10.25 -2.76 5.54
N GLU A 54 -11.48 -2.69 6.06
CA GLU A 54 -11.91 -3.43 7.24
C GLU A 54 -11.81 -4.94 7.02
N ILE A 55 -12.32 -5.44 5.88
CA ILE A 55 -12.38 -6.88 5.61
C ILE A 55 -11.02 -7.42 5.14
N CYS A 56 -10.28 -6.68 4.30
CA CYS A 56 -9.10 -7.22 3.63
C CYS A 56 -7.77 -6.85 4.30
N TRP A 57 -7.73 -5.78 5.09
CA TRP A 57 -6.52 -5.37 5.81
C TRP A 57 -6.56 -5.72 7.30
N ASP A 58 -7.69 -6.18 7.85
CA ASP A 58 -7.79 -6.70 9.23
C ASP A 58 -7.17 -5.74 10.28
N GLY A 59 -7.44 -4.44 10.12
CA GLY A 59 -6.86 -3.38 10.95
C GLY A 59 -5.37 -3.11 10.78
N SER A 60 -4.76 -3.63 9.69
CA SER A 60 -3.42 -3.25 9.26
C SER A 60 -3.37 -1.81 8.77
N VAL A 61 -2.30 -1.13 9.13
CA VAL A 61 -2.06 0.28 8.83
C VAL A 61 -1.68 0.45 7.37
N VAL A 62 -2.54 1.09 6.60
CA VAL A 62 -2.25 1.42 5.22
C VAL A 62 -2.86 2.75 4.80
N THR A 63 -2.24 3.38 3.80
CA THR A 63 -2.78 4.57 3.15
C THR A 63 -3.77 4.19 2.04
N ASP A 64 -4.57 5.15 1.60
CA ASP A 64 -5.44 5.01 0.42
C ASP A 64 -4.69 4.55 -0.84
N GLN A 65 -3.40 4.87 -0.91
CA GLN A 65 -2.52 4.42 -1.98
C GLN A 65 -2.35 2.90 -2.01
N ALA A 66 -2.40 2.22 -0.85
CA ALA A 66 -2.28 0.76 -0.80
C ALA A 66 -3.46 0.09 -1.51
N LEU A 67 -4.69 0.54 -1.23
CA LEU A 67 -5.88 0.05 -1.92
C LEU A 67 -5.80 0.34 -3.42
N THR A 68 -5.41 1.56 -3.78
CA THR A 68 -5.23 1.97 -5.18
C THR A 68 -4.21 1.08 -5.92
N ASN A 69 -3.11 0.72 -5.27
CA ASN A 69 -2.09 -0.17 -5.81
C ASN A 69 -2.62 -1.60 -6.00
N VAL A 70 -3.38 -2.12 -5.04
CA VAL A 70 -4.00 -3.45 -5.14
C VAL A 70 -5.00 -3.49 -6.30
N ILE A 71 -5.91 -2.51 -6.38
CA ILE A 71 -6.89 -2.42 -7.46
C ILE A 71 -6.21 -2.28 -8.83
N SER A 72 -5.17 -1.45 -8.93
CA SER A 72 -4.40 -1.29 -10.16
C SER A 72 -3.68 -2.58 -10.56
N GLY A 73 -3.12 -3.32 -9.59
CA GLY A 73 -2.53 -4.63 -9.82
C GLY A 73 -3.53 -5.67 -10.29
N LEU A 74 -4.74 -5.68 -9.71
CA LEU A 74 -5.82 -6.57 -10.13
C LEU A 74 -6.27 -6.27 -11.56
N ARG A 75 -6.48 -4.99 -11.91
CA ARG A 75 -6.81 -4.57 -13.29
C ARG A 75 -5.76 -5.04 -14.30
N LYS A 76 -4.47 -4.91 -13.97
CA LYS A 76 -3.38 -5.41 -14.82
C LYS A 76 -3.43 -6.92 -15.01
N LYS A 77 -3.72 -7.68 -13.94
CA LYS A 77 -3.83 -9.15 -14.02
C LYS A 77 -5.04 -9.60 -14.82
N LEU A 78 -6.18 -8.92 -14.69
CA LEU A 78 -7.37 -9.17 -15.52
C LEU A 78 -7.05 -8.91 -17.00
N ALA A 79 -6.35 -7.81 -17.31
CA ALA A 79 -5.92 -7.51 -18.67
C ALA A 79 -4.92 -8.56 -19.20
N GLN A 80 -3.95 -8.99 -18.37
CA GLN A 80 -2.98 -10.03 -18.72
C GLN A 80 -3.64 -11.37 -19.08
N LEU A 81 -4.72 -11.71 -18.41
CA LEU A 81 -5.48 -12.94 -18.66
C LEU A 81 -6.48 -12.82 -19.81
N ASN A 82 -6.49 -11.70 -20.54
CA ASN A 82 -7.48 -11.39 -21.58
C ASN A 82 -8.92 -11.56 -21.06
N ALA A 83 -9.18 -11.02 -19.88
CA ALA A 83 -10.50 -11.10 -19.27
C ALA A 83 -11.53 -10.36 -20.13
N GLN A 84 -12.60 -11.03 -20.52
CA GLN A 84 -13.66 -10.49 -21.38
C GLN A 84 -14.92 -10.30 -20.56
N GLY A 85 -15.60 -9.17 -20.73
CA GLY A 85 -16.83 -8.88 -20.00
C GLY A 85 -16.66 -8.85 -18.49
N VAL A 86 -15.48 -8.45 -17.99
CA VAL A 86 -15.27 -8.21 -16.55
C VAL A 86 -14.36 -7.01 -16.34
N GLN A 87 -14.79 -6.10 -15.46
CA GLN A 87 -14.03 -4.90 -15.14
C GLN A 87 -14.23 -4.48 -13.69
N ILE A 88 -13.13 -4.09 -13.03
CA ILE A 88 -13.20 -3.41 -11.74
C ILE A 88 -13.33 -1.89 -12.00
N LYS A 89 -14.53 -1.35 -11.80
CA LYS A 89 -14.82 0.09 -11.94
C LYS A 89 -14.61 0.84 -10.63
N THR A 90 -14.18 2.10 -10.75
CA THR A 90 -14.12 3.03 -9.61
C THR A 90 -15.45 3.77 -9.53
N VAL A 91 -16.11 3.71 -8.38
CA VAL A 91 -17.26 4.56 -8.05
C VAL A 91 -16.72 5.75 -7.27
N SER A 92 -16.80 6.94 -7.87
CA SER A 92 -16.24 8.17 -7.30
C SER A 92 -16.73 8.38 -5.86
N LYS A 93 -15.81 8.71 -4.96
CA LYS A 93 -16.06 8.93 -3.51
C LYS A 93 -16.67 7.75 -2.73
N ILE A 94 -17.03 6.63 -3.37
CA ILE A 94 -17.67 5.49 -2.69
C ILE A 94 -16.68 4.31 -2.60
N GLY A 95 -16.21 3.80 -3.72
CA GLY A 95 -15.31 2.65 -3.70
C GLY A 95 -15.15 1.97 -5.05
N TYR A 96 -15.27 0.65 -5.07
CA TYR A 96 -15.00 -0.17 -6.25
C TYR A 96 -16.11 -1.20 -6.47
N LEU A 97 -16.35 -1.52 -7.73
CA LEU A 97 -17.42 -2.41 -8.16
C LEU A 97 -16.82 -3.37 -9.19
N LEU A 98 -17.14 -4.66 -9.09
CA LEU A 98 -16.88 -5.62 -10.14
C LEU A 98 -18.12 -5.74 -11.02
N GLU A 99 -18.00 -5.24 -12.25
CA GLU A 99 -18.99 -5.51 -13.29
C GLU A 99 -18.58 -6.75 -14.06
N VAL A 100 -19.57 -7.60 -14.34
CA VAL A 100 -19.44 -8.79 -15.18
C VAL A 100 -20.60 -8.75 -16.17
N ASP A 101 -20.29 -8.81 -17.45
CA ASP A 101 -21.30 -8.86 -18.52
C ASP A 101 -21.93 -10.27 -18.49
N GLU A 102 -23.23 -10.35 -18.26
CA GLU A 102 -23.97 -11.62 -18.14
C GLU A 102 -24.01 -12.44 -19.44
N ASP A 103 -23.61 -11.86 -20.57
CA ASP A 103 -23.65 -12.49 -21.89
C ASP A 103 -22.44 -13.40 -22.21
N VAL A 104 -21.39 -13.41 -21.37
CA VAL A 104 -20.21 -14.26 -21.58
C VAL A 104 -20.39 -15.59 -20.86
N LYS A 105 -21.07 -16.55 -21.53
CA LYS A 105 -21.17 -17.93 -21.04
C LYS A 105 -19.78 -18.57 -20.97
N PRO A 106 -19.44 -19.29 -19.88
CA PRO A 106 -18.15 -19.97 -19.76
C PRO A 106 -18.03 -21.04 -20.85
N ILE A 107 -17.07 -20.83 -21.76
CA ILE A 107 -16.75 -21.78 -22.83
C ILE A 107 -16.12 -23.00 -22.16
N LYS A 108 -16.91 -24.06 -21.96
CA LYS A 108 -16.38 -25.39 -21.65
C LYS A 108 -15.72 -25.96 -22.91
N GLN A 109 -14.43 -25.72 -23.10
CA GLN A 109 -13.63 -26.50 -24.05
C GLN A 109 -12.66 -27.41 -23.31
N LYS A 110 -12.87 -28.71 -23.52
CA LYS A 110 -11.97 -29.81 -23.17
C LYS A 110 -10.72 -29.66 -24.04
N VAL A 111 -9.61 -29.19 -23.47
CA VAL A 111 -8.31 -29.17 -24.16
C VAL A 111 -7.70 -30.56 -24.06
N GLU A 112 -7.78 -31.32 -25.15
CA GLU A 112 -6.90 -32.45 -25.44
C GLU A 112 -5.53 -31.88 -25.80
N ILE A 113 -4.48 -32.35 -25.13
CA ILE A 113 -3.09 -31.94 -25.33
C ILE A 113 -2.54 -32.67 -26.56
N PRO A 114 -2.12 -32.00 -27.65
CA PRO A 114 -1.37 -32.64 -28.71
C PRO A 114 0.11 -32.77 -28.33
N GLU A 115 0.62 -33.95 -28.65
CA GLU A 115 1.95 -34.52 -28.44
C GLU A 115 3.08 -33.64 -29.02
N LEU A 116 4.18 -33.51 -28.26
CA LEU A 116 5.38 -32.77 -28.64
C LEU A 116 5.95 -33.29 -29.97
N GLN A 117 6.03 -32.42 -30.98
CA GLN A 117 6.92 -32.62 -32.12
C GLN A 117 8.29 -32.04 -31.79
N THR A 118 9.27 -32.94 -31.77
CA THR A 118 10.71 -32.66 -31.75
C THR A 118 11.12 -31.85 -32.97
N LEU A 119 11.66 -30.65 -32.75
CA LEU A 119 12.37 -29.88 -33.77
C LEU A 119 13.84 -30.29 -33.77
N GLU A 120 14.31 -30.75 -34.93
CA GLU A 120 15.70 -31.03 -35.25
C GLU A 120 16.52 -29.74 -35.17
N ILE A 121 17.65 -29.79 -34.47
CA ILE A 121 18.64 -28.71 -34.39
C ILE A 121 19.73 -29.07 -35.38
N ASP A 122 19.75 -28.36 -36.52
CA ASP A 122 20.86 -28.41 -37.46
C ASP A 122 22.09 -27.66 -36.90
N ASP A 123 23.23 -28.33 -36.99
CA ASP A 123 24.57 -27.89 -36.65
C ASP A 123 24.96 -26.58 -37.35
N VAL A 124 25.27 -25.54 -36.57
CA VAL A 124 26.16 -24.46 -37.02
C VAL A 124 27.14 -24.09 -35.92
N GLU A 125 28.36 -24.61 -36.07
CA GLU A 125 29.57 -24.22 -35.36
C GLU A 125 29.97 -22.77 -35.71
N PRO A 126 30.23 -21.88 -34.72
CA PRO A 126 30.97 -20.66 -34.97
C PRO A 126 32.43 -20.85 -34.55
N GLN A 127 33.29 -20.90 -35.57
CA GLN A 127 34.73 -20.89 -35.44
C GLN A 127 35.26 -19.57 -34.87
N VAL A 128 36.03 -19.72 -33.79
CA VAL A 128 36.97 -18.73 -33.26
C VAL A 128 38.08 -18.51 -34.28
N LYS A 129 38.27 -17.27 -34.76
CA LYS A 129 39.55 -16.84 -35.35
C LYS A 129 40.01 -15.50 -34.82
N ALA A 130 41.29 -15.51 -34.48
CA ALA A 130 42.06 -14.47 -33.81
C ALA A 130 42.44 -13.29 -34.72
N ALA A 131 42.88 -12.23 -34.04
CA ALA A 131 43.29 -10.92 -34.51
C ALA A 131 44.43 -10.88 -35.56
N PRO A 132 44.63 -9.69 -36.15
CA PRO A 132 45.96 -9.08 -36.15
C PRO A 132 46.00 -7.64 -35.56
N LYS A 133 47.06 -7.38 -34.79
CA LYS A 133 47.71 -6.07 -34.52
C LYS A 133 48.27 -5.51 -35.83
N GLN A 134 48.56 -4.22 -36.07
CA GLN A 134 48.73 -3.00 -35.28
C GLN A 134 48.87 -1.87 -36.32
N GLU A 135 48.40 -0.66 -36.05
CA GLU A 135 49.15 0.53 -36.49
C GLU A 135 48.97 1.66 -35.46
N SER A 136 50.10 2.29 -35.19
CA SER A 136 50.35 3.21 -34.09
C SER A 136 50.01 4.64 -34.46
N GLU A 137 49.27 5.34 -33.60
CA GLU A 137 49.34 6.81 -33.54
C GLU A 137 49.58 7.28 -32.12
N SER A 138 50.59 8.14 -32.04
CA SER A 138 51.23 8.74 -30.88
C SER A 138 50.51 10.01 -30.41
N ARG A 139 50.67 10.32 -29.11
CA ARG A 139 50.73 11.69 -28.54
C ARG A 139 49.40 12.48 -28.54
N ASP A 140 48.94 13.15 -27.47
CA ASP A 140 49.54 13.64 -26.23
C ASP A 140 48.47 13.62 -25.10
N LYS A 141 48.85 13.26 -23.86
CA LYS A 141 47.98 13.45 -22.69
C LYS A 141 48.18 14.84 -22.11
N ALA A 142 47.26 15.76 -22.43
CA ALA A 142 47.09 16.97 -21.62
C ALA A 142 46.31 16.60 -20.35
N PHE A 143 46.96 16.69 -19.19
CA PHE A 143 46.33 16.54 -17.88
C PHE A 143 45.36 17.71 -17.68
N SER A 144 44.09 17.47 -18.02
CA SER A 144 43.01 18.46 -17.94
C SER A 144 42.55 18.62 -16.49
N LEU A 145 42.53 19.85 -15.98
CA LEU A 145 42.06 20.28 -14.64
C LEU A 145 40.55 20.04 -14.38
N THR A 146 39.85 19.38 -15.30
CA THR A 146 38.40 19.11 -15.24
C THR A 146 37.93 18.20 -14.10
N PRO A 147 38.66 17.18 -13.60
CA PRO A 147 38.13 16.32 -12.53
C PRO A 147 38.13 17.01 -11.15
N ILE A 148 38.98 18.02 -10.94
CA ILE A 148 39.09 18.73 -9.64
C ILE A 148 37.90 19.68 -9.44
N LEU A 149 37.46 20.35 -10.51
CA LEU A 149 36.28 21.21 -10.47
C LEU A 149 34.99 20.41 -10.24
N MET A 150 34.88 19.22 -10.86
CA MET A 150 33.74 18.33 -10.66
C MET A 150 33.66 17.79 -9.24
N THR A 151 34.79 17.38 -8.64
CA THR A 151 34.81 16.89 -7.25
C THR A 151 34.54 18.02 -6.26
N ALA A 152 35.10 19.21 -6.47
CA ALA A 152 34.81 20.38 -5.64
C ALA A 152 33.33 20.77 -5.72
N PHE A 153 32.73 20.76 -6.92
CA PHE A 153 31.30 21.03 -7.09
C PHE A 153 30.43 19.99 -6.39
N LEU A 154 30.80 18.69 -6.47
CA LEU A 154 30.10 17.62 -5.78
C LEU A 154 30.18 17.78 -4.25
N ILE A 155 31.36 18.13 -3.72
CA ILE A 155 31.55 18.38 -2.28
C ILE A 155 30.75 19.62 -1.85
N ILE A 156 30.77 20.70 -2.61
CA ILE A 156 29.97 21.91 -2.34
C ILE A 156 28.47 21.58 -2.36
N ALA A 157 28.01 20.77 -3.31
CA ALA A 157 26.62 20.32 -3.37
C ALA A 157 26.25 19.45 -2.16
N ILE A 158 27.12 18.54 -1.74
CA ILE A 158 26.91 17.71 -0.53
C ILE A 158 26.89 18.59 0.72
N VAL A 159 27.87 19.49 0.89
CA VAL A 159 27.93 20.41 2.03
C VAL A 159 26.73 21.34 2.03
N SER A 160 26.31 21.85 0.88
CA SER A 160 25.09 22.64 0.70
C SER A 160 23.87 21.83 1.16
N VAL A 161 23.67 20.60 0.68
CA VAL A 161 22.57 19.74 1.15
C VAL A 161 22.64 19.48 2.66
N LEU A 162 23.84 19.31 3.23
CA LEU A 162 24.01 19.13 4.68
C LEU A 162 23.74 20.42 5.48
N TYR A 163 24.01 21.60 4.91
CA TYR A 163 23.75 22.91 5.51
C TYR A 163 22.30 23.37 5.34
N PHE A 164 21.65 23.01 4.24
CA PHE A 164 20.24 23.30 3.90
C PHE A 164 19.27 22.19 4.35
N ARG A 165 19.77 21.11 4.95
CA ARG A 165 18.96 20.07 5.62
C ARG A 165 18.02 20.54 6.76
N PRO A 166 18.19 21.68 7.46
CA PRO A 166 17.18 22.13 8.41
C PRO A 166 15.92 22.70 7.73
N PHE A 167 15.88 22.80 6.39
CA PHE A 167 14.76 23.37 5.63
C PHE A 167 13.91 22.30 4.92
N VAL A 168 13.79 21.10 5.50
CA VAL A 168 12.69 20.21 5.15
C VAL A 168 11.52 20.67 6.03
N PRO A 169 10.53 21.40 5.50
CA PRO A 169 9.36 21.76 6.29
C PRO A 169 8.78 20.47 6.87
N HIS A 170 8.60 20.42 8.19
CA HIS A 170 7.76 19.39 8.77
C HIS A 170 6.40 19.51 8.08
N PRO A 171 5.82 18.40 7.63
CA PRO A 171 4.57 18.48 6.91
C PRO A 171 3.55 19.20 7.80
N ASP A 172 2.81 20.16 7.26
CA ASP A 172 1.93 21.09 8.02
C ASP A 172 1.01 20.37 9.03
N PHE A 173 0.73 19.08 8.83
CA PHE A 173 -0.02 18.27 9.79
C PHE A 173 0.73 17.87 11.07
N LEU A 174 2.02 18.15 11.22
CA LEU A 174 2.81 17.87 12.44
C LEU A 174 3.23 19.16 13.15
N ASP A 175 2.52 20.27 12.92
CA ASP A 175 2.68 21.48 13.72
C ASP A 175 1.96 21.31 15.06
N ASP A 176 2.72 21.10 16.13
CA ASP A 176 2.23 20.93 17.50
C ASP A 176 1.27 22.05 17.95
N SER A 177 1.38 23.26 17.39
CA SER A 177 0.56 24.41 17.79
C SER A 177 -0.92 24.28 17.44
N ASP A 178 -1.26 23.44 16.45
CA ASP A 178 -2.64 23.14 16.06
C ASP A 178 -3.30 22.08 16.94
N TYR A 179 -2.53 21.42 17.83
CA TYR A 179 -2.97 20.26 18.59
C TYR A 179 -3.20 20.58 20.06
N GLN A 180 -4.20 19.92 20.63
CA GLN A 180 -4.36 19.85 22.07
C GLN A 180 -3.47 18.73 22.61
N HIS A 181 -2.72 19.00 23.67
CA HIS A 181 -1.73 18.06 24.20
C HIS A 181 -2.16 17.48 25.54
N PHE A 182 -1.98 16.17 25.71
CA PHE A 182 -2.07 15.48 26.99
C PHE A 182 -1.09 14.30 27.05
N SER A 183 -0.69 13.87 28.24
CA SER A 183 0.21 12.73 28.42
C SER A 183 -0.46 11.64 29.26
N VAL A 184 -0.23 10.38 28.88
CA VAL A 184 -0.66 9.19 29.62
C VAL A 184 0.55 8.28 29.75
N SER A 185 0.93 7.92 30.98
CA SER A 185 2.16 7.17 31.25
C SER A 185 3.40 7.88 30.66
N GLU A 186 4.11 7.26 29.71
CA GLU A 186 5.26 7.85 28.99
C GLU A 186 4.93 8.30 27.55
N THR A 187 3.65 8.23 27.17
CA THR A 187 3.18 8.61 25.84
C THR A 187 2.65 10.03 25.84
N ASP A 188 3.14 10.85 24.91
CA ASP A 188 2.60 12.18 24.64
C ASP A 188 1.58 12.10 23.50
N PHE A 189 0.37 12.57 23.76
CA PHE A 189 -0.70 12.64 22.78
C PHE A 189 -0.93 14.07 22.32
N TYR A 190 -0.97 14.25 21.01
CA TYR A 190 -1.34 15.47 20.33
C TYR A 190 -2.62 15.21 19.58
N PHE A 191 -3.71 15.85 19.97
CA PHE A 191 -5.03 15.60 19.40
C PHE A 191 -5.56 16.81 18.63
N TYR A 192 -6.04 16.54 17.42
CA TYR A 192 -6.65 17.51 16.52
C TYR A 192 -8.06 17.04 16.16
N ASP A 193 -9.05 17.83 16.54
CA ASP A 193 -10.44 17.68 16.10
C ASP A 193 -10.73 18.74 15.04
N GLN A 194 -11.05 18.28 13.83
CA GLN A 194 -11.36 19.18 12.72
C GLN A 194 -12.67 19.96 12.93
N ASN A 195 -13.61 19.42 13.71
CA ASN A 195 -14.91 20.05 13.95
C ASN A 195 -14.89 21.01 15.16
N HIS A 196 -13.77 21.11 15.88
CA HIS A 196 -13.54 22.02 17.01
C HIS A 196 -14.74 22.07 17.99
N ASP A 197 -14.83 21.06 18.88
CA ASP A 197 -15.61 21.02 20.14
C ASP A 197 -16.62 19.85 20.25
N GLU A 198 -16.56 18.86 19.36
CA GLU A 198 -17.42 17.67 19.51
C GLU A 198 -16.81 16.64 20.49
N LEU A 199 -15.50 16.70 20.70
CA LEU A 199 -14.74 15.71 21.48
C LEU A 199 -14.13 16.31 22.75
N ASP A 200 -14.58 15.82 23.92
CA ASP A 200 -14.01 16.20 25.22
C ASP A 200 -12.67 15.50 25.47
N LEU A 201 -11.59 16.24 25.22
CA LEU A 201 -10.21 15.78 25.42
C LEU A 201 -9.93 15.35 26.86
N SER A 202 -10.54 16.04 27.82
CA SER A 202 -10.33 15.79 29.24
C SER A 202 -10.96 14.46 29.65
N ALA A 203 -12.12 14.13 29.07
CA ALA A 203 -12.76 12.84 29.23
C ALA A 203 -11.92 11.71 28.61
N LEU A 204 -11.39 11.91 27.39
CA LEU A 204 -10.52 10.92 26.75
C LEU A 204 -9.24 10.67 27.56
N ALA A 205 -8.52 11.73 27.95
CA ALA A 205 -7.29 11.62 28.73
C ALA A 205 -7.52 10.93 30.09
N LYS A 206 -8.62 11.25 30.76
CA LYS A 206 -9.01 10.58 32.02
C LYS A 206 -9.29 9.10 31.78
N SER A 207 -10.07 8.78 30.74
CA SER A 207 -10.48 7.42 30.44
C SER A 207 -9.31 6.50 30.07
N LEU A 208 -8.26 7.05 29.44
CA LEU A 208 -7.03 6.32 29.11
C LEU A 208 -6.13 6.11 30.34
N ASN A 209 -6.14 7.05 31.29
CA ASN A 209 -5.40 6.91 32.56
C ASN A 209 -6.04 5.92 33.54
N ASP A 210 -7.37 5.76 33.49
CA ASP A 210 -8.10 4.85 34.38
C ASP A 210 -7.91 3.35 34.02
N GLU A 211 -7.39 3.05 32.82
CA GLU A 211 -7.08 1.70 32.37
C GLU A 211 -5.57 1.38 32.39
N VAL A 212 -5.22 0.10 32.28
CA VAL A 212 -3.83 -0.36 32.16
C VAL A 212 -3.29 0.01 30.78
N PHE A 213 -2.93 1.28 30.59
CA PHE A 213 -2.27 1.76 29.39
C PHE A 213 -0.83 1.20 29.34
N PRO A 214 -0.37 0.62 28.21
CA PRO A 214 0.97 0.05 28.12
C PRO A 214 2.04 1.15 28.27
N VAL A 215 3.15 0.83 28.93
CA VAL A 215 4.30 1.75 29.00
C VAL A 215 4.91 1.82 27.60
N CYS A 216 4.67 2.94 26.91
CA CYS A 216 5.13 3.16 25.54
C CYS A 216 5.73 4.57 25.42
N PRO A 217 7.07 4.72 25.45
CA PRO A 217 7.70 6.03 25.27
C PRO A 217 7.56 6.47 23.81
N ALA A 218 6.47 7.15 23.50
CA ALA A 218 6.09 7.55 22.14
C ALA A 218 5.44 8.93 22.11
N ILE A 219 5.45 9.56 20.93
CA ILE A 219 4.67 10.75 20.60
C ILE A 219 3.61 10.33 19.60
N VAL A 220 2.34 10.59 19.89
CA VAL A 220 1.18 10.13 19.12
C VAL A 220 0.30 11.30 18.71
N TYR A 221 0.22 11.56 17.40
CA TYR A 221 -0.69 12.55 16.83
C TYR A 221 -2.00 11.88 16.43
N LEU A 222 -3.10 12.24 17.06
CA LEU A 222 -4.45 11.79 16.76
C LEU A 222 -5.19 12.88 16.00
N ARG A 223 -5.76 12.55 14.84
CA ARG A 223 -6.62 13.47 14.06
C ARG A 223 -7.96 12.83 13.81
N VAL A 224 -9.02 13.50 14.23
CA VAL A 224 -10.41 13.09 13.97
C VAL A 224 -11.03 14.04 12.96
N SER A 225 -11.75 13.48 12.00
CA SER A 225 -12.41 14.20 10.91
C SER A 225 -13.69 13.48 10.52
N GLU A 226 -14.67 14.17 9.95
CA GLU A 226 -15.86 13.52 9.41
C GLU A 226 -15.52 12.54 8.28
N SER A 227 -16.25 11.44 8.21
CA SER A 227 -16.12 10.46 7.13
C SER A 227 -16.79 10.98 5.87
N ALA A 228 -16.02 11.08 4.78
CA ALA A 228 -16.56 11.39 3.46
C ALA A 228 -17.43 10.28 2.86
N TYR A 229 -17.50 9.12 3.53
CA TYR A 229 -18.08 7.88 3.01
C TYR A 229 -19.39 7.48 3.69
N ARG A 230 -19.62 7.92 4.93
CA ARG A 230 -20.81 7.62 5.72
C ARG A 230 -21.16 8.82 6.60
N GLU A 231 -22.40 9.28 6.47
CA GLU A 231 -22.95 10.35 7.30
C GLU A 231 -22.94 9.94 8.78
N GLY A 232 -22.48 10.83 9.65
CA GLY A 232 -22.35 10.60 11.10
C GLY A 232 -21.18 9.71 11.54
N ALA A 233 -20.36 9.19 10.62
CA ALA A 233 -19.16 8.44 10.98
C ALA A 233 -17.91 9.34 10.92
N HIS A 234 -16.87 8.98 11.67
CA HIS A 234 -15.60 9.70 11.70
C HIS A 234 -14.44 8.87 11.14
N ILE A 235 -13.38 9.56 10.73
CA ILE A 235 -12.08 8.98 10.37
C ILE A 235 -11.08 9.39 11.44
N LEU A 236 -10.46 8.39 12.07
CA LEU A 236 -9.33 8.57 12.98
C LEU A 236 -8.03 8.28 12.24
N ARG A 237 -7.08 9.22 12.30
CA ARG A 237 -5.69 9.02 11.88
C ARG A 237 -4.79 9.18 13.09
N ALA A 238 -4.02 8.15 13.43
CA ALA A 238 -2.97 8.22 14.43
C ALA A 238 -1.59 8.17 13.76
N PHE A 239 -0.65 8.98 14.21
CA PHE A 239 0.75 8.94 13.80
C PHE A 239 1.61 8.83 15.05
N ALA A 240 2.22 7.67 15.26
CA ALA A 240 2.97 7.36 16.46
C ALA A 240 4.46 7.22 16.16
N PHE A 241 5.29 7.88 16.96
CA PHE A 241 6.73 7.96 16.82
C PHE A 241 7.38 7.50 18.12
N ALA A 242 8.29 6.52 18.06
CA ALA A 242 9.03 6.10 19.24
C ALA A 242 9.97 7.24 19.70
N LYS A 243 10.01 7.52 21.01
CA LYS A 243 10.97 8.50 21.57
C LYS A 243 12.40 7.97 21.56
N ASN A 244 12.55 6.64 21.71
CA ASN A 244 13.84 5.99 21.91
C ASN A 244 14.40 5.32 20.64
N SER A 245 13.71 5.42 19.50
CA SER A 245 14.16 4.84 18.24
C SER A 245 13.61 5.58 17.03
N ASN A 246 14.15 5.33 15.84
CA ASN A 246 13.62 5.91 14.59
C ASN A 246 12.37 5.18 14.06
N LYS A 247 11.75 4.33 14.87
CA LYS A 247 10.55 3.59 14.46
C LYS A 247 9.32 4.49 14.55
N ASN A 248 8.43 4.35 13.58
CA ASN A 248 7.14 5.01 13.55
C ASN A 248 6.08 4.05 13.05
N VAL A 249 4.84 4.29 13.46
CA VAL A 249 3.65 3.54 13.06
C VAL A 249 2.54 4.56 12.87
N ASN A 250 1.84 4.47 11.75
CA ASN A 250 0.62 5.23 11.56
C ASN A 250 -0.57 4.32 11.87
N TYR A 251 -1.79 4.81 12.01
CA TYR A 251 -3.00 3.99 12.10
C TYR A 251 -4.15 4.79 11.51
N ILE A 252 -4.98 4.16 10.70
CA ILE A 252 -6.14 4.84 10.09
C ILE A 252 -7.37 3.95 10.25
N LYS A 253 -8.38 4.48 10.93
CA LYS A 253 -9.71 3.88 11.04
C LYS A 253 -10.69 4.78 10.29
N PHE A 254 -11.27 4.26 9.21
CA PHE A 254 -12.14 5.05 8.32
C PHE A 254 -13.61 5.13 8.76
N SER A 255 -13.99 4.31 9.75
CA SER A 255 -15.31 4.30 10.36
C SER A 255 -15.11 4.19 11.87
N LEU A 256 -15.12 5.34 12.52
CA LEU A 256 -15.09 5.47 13.96
C LEU A 256 -16.44 6.04 14.43
N ASP A 257 -17.03 5.37 15.41
CA ASP A 257 -18.05 5.97 16.26
C ASP A 257 -17.35 6.68 17.41
N ILE A 258 -17.74 7.92 17.71
CA ILE A 258 -17.09 8.75 18.74
C ILE A 258 -17.10 8.04 20.09
N ASP A 259 -18.18 7.34 20.41
CA ASP A 259 -18.32 6.59 21.66
C ASP A 259 -17.28 5.47 21.81
N THR A 260 -16.71 5.01 20.69
CA THR A 260 -15.70 3.93 20.62
C THR A 260 -14.26 4.44 20.42
N LEU A 261 -14.05 5.76 20.48
CA LEU A 261 -12.74 6.39 20.25
C LEU A 261 -11.70 5.86 21.24
N LYS A 262 -12.08 5.72 22.51
CA LYS A 262 -11.19 5.22 23.57
C LYS A 262 -10.69 3.81 23.25
N GLU A 263 -11.60 2.88 23.00
CA GLU A 263 -11.28 1.48 22.71
C GLU A 263 -10.42 1.38 21.45
N THR A 264 -10.74 2.17 20.43
CA THR A 264 -9.98 2.21 19.18
C THR A 264 -8.55 2.70 19.40
N VAL A 265 -8.35 3.74 20.23
CA VAL A 265 -7.01 4.25 20.58
C VAL A 265 -6.22 3.19 21.35
N LEU A 266 -6.83 2.55 22.35
CA LEU A 266 -6.20 1.48 23.13
C LEU A 266 -5.82 0.28 22.25
N GLU A 267 -6.73 -0.17 21.39
CA GLU A 267 -6.47 -1.22 20.43
C GLU A 267 -5.30 -0.85 19.50
N SER A 268 -5.30 0.38 18.96
CA SER A 268 -4.21 0.86 18.11
C SER A 268 -2.87 0.87 18.82
N MET A 269 -2.86 1.20 20.12
CA MET A 269 -1.64 1.26 20.93
C MET A 269 -1.13 -0.12 21.34
N SER A 270 -2.03 -1.07 21.65
CA SER A 270 -1.67 -2.47 21.90
C SER A 270 -1.07 -3.15 20.67
N ARG A 271 -1.45 -2.73 19.46
CA ARG A 271 -0.88 -3.23 18.19
C ARG A 271 0.43 -2.55 17.81
N ALA A 272 0.80 -1.48 18.51
CA ALA A 272 1.98 -0.68 18.24
C ALA A 272 3.25 -1.23 18.92
N ASP A 273 3.33 -2.54 19.20
CA ASP A 273 4.51 -3.24 19.73
C ASP A 273 5.82 -2.86 19.02
N ALA A 274 5.72 -2.54 17.72
CA ALA A 274 6.87 -2.09 16.94
C ALA A 274 7.58 -0.86 17.56
N ILE A 275 6.84 0.10 18.14
CA ILE A 275 7.40 1.36 18.67
C ILE A 275 7.59 1.36 20.19
N CYS A 276 6.90 0.49 20.92
CA CYS A 276 6.91 0.47 22.40
C CYS A 276 8.05 -0.39 23.00
N GLY A 277 9.00 -0.86 22.18
CA GLY A 277 10.11 -1.74 22.58
C GLY A 277 11.47 -1.37 22.01
#